data_AF-A0A9X2IVH8-F1
#
_entry.id   AF-A0A9X2IVH8-F1
#
_cell.length_a   1.000
_cell.length_b   1.000
_cell.length_c   1.000
_cell.angle_alpha   90.00
_cell.angle_beta   90.00
_cell.angle_gamma   90.00
#
_symmetry.space_group_name_H-M   'P 1'
#
loop_
_entity.id
_entity.type
_entity.pdbx_description
1 polymer ?
#
loop_
_entity_poly.entity_id
_entity_poly.type
_entity_poly.pdbx_seq_one_letter_code
_entity_poly.pdbx_strand_id
1 'polypeptide(L)'
;MAEPIGRWWRRRRFSRGAEVPYAVDTYREAWRSYPVLVRQYRPEYNEGIVLSQIPPAADVYLCWLCDAGHVFVATPDEQRMRPGRERRLSSWCPDCAEAAAPRGPRA
;
A
#
# COMPACT_ATOMS: atom_id res chain seq x y z
N MET A 1 7.93 -10.51 9.10
CA MET A 1 7.31 -9.42 9.88
C MET A 1 7.55 -8.14 9.11
N ALA A 2 6.48 -7.41 8.85
CA ALA A 2 6.52 -6.17 8.10
C ALA A 2 7.40 -5.15 8.80
N GLU A 3 8.14 -4.38 8.02
CA GLU A 3 9.01 -3.34 8.52
C GLU A 3 8.78 -2.02 7.77
N PRO A 4 9.20 -0.87 8.32
CA PRO A 4 9.11 0.41 7.64
C PRO A 4 9.91 0.42 6.33
N ILE A 5 9.39 1.12 5.31
CA ILE A 5 9.95 1.12 3.95
C ILE A 5 11.44 1.50 3.89
N GLY A 6 11.91 2.47 4.67
CA GLY A 6 13.33 2.84 4.69
C GLY A 6 14.25 1.74 5.21
N ARG A 7 13.82 0.99 6.25
CA ARG A 7 14.59 -0.16 6.75
C ARG A 7 14.60 -1.28 5.72
N TRP A 8 13.44 -1.55 5.12
CA TRP A 8 13.30 -2.52 4.04
C TRP A 8 14.21 -2.20 2.86
N TRP A 9 14.23 -0.95 2.40
CA TRP A 9 15.06 -0.50 1.29
C TRP A 9 16.56 -0.62 1.60
N ARG A 10 17.01 -0.14 2.77
CA ARG A 10 18.42 -0.25 3.20
C ARG A 10 18.91 -1.70 3.23
N ARG A 11 18.08 -2.61 3.75
CA ARG A 11 18.40 -4.04 3.77
C ARG A 11 18.56 -4.62 2.37
N ARG A 12 17.70 -4.21 1.42
CA ARG A 12 17.78 -4.63 0.02
C ARG A 12 19.01 -4.04 -0.70
N ARG A 13 19.40 -2.80 -0.39
CA ARG A 13 20.64 -2.18 -0.90
C ARG A 13 21.87 -3.01 -0.53
N PHE A 14 21.98 -3.39 0.73
CA PHE A 14 23.07 -4.23 1.21
C PHE A 14 23.04 -5.62 0.57
N SER A 15 21.88 -6.30 0.60
CA SER A 15 21.73 -7.66 0.06
C SER A 15 21.96 -7.77 -1.45
N ARG A 16 21.66 -6.72 -2.22
CA ARG A 16 21.84 -6.72 -3.68
C ARG A 16 23.11 -6.01 -4.15
N GLY A 17 23.85 -5.36 -3.25
CA GLY A 17 25.03 -4.57 -3.61
C GLY A 17 24.74 -3.38 -4.54
N ALA A 18 23.52 -2.83 -4.48
CA ALA A 18 23.07 -1.77 -5.39
C ALA A 18 22.43 -0.61 -4.61
N GLU A 19 22.67 0.63 -5.01
CA GLU A 19 22.03 1.81 -4.42
C GLU A 19 20.50 1.82 -4.66
N VAL A 20 20.10 1.34 -5.84
CA VAL A 20 18.70 1.14 -6.24
C VAL A 20 18.49 -0.36 -6.44
N PRO A 21 17.98 -1.10 -5.43
CA PRO A 21 17.91 -2.56 -5.49
C PRO A 21 16.94 -3.09 -6.54
N TYR A 22 15.92 -2.28 -6.85
CA TYR A 22 14.90 -2.53 -7.87
C TYR A 22 14.77 -1.26 -8.70
N ALA A 23 15.03 -1.34 -10.00
CA ALA A 23 14.85 -0.20 -10.90
C ALA A 23 13.36 0.21 -10.95
N VAL A 24 13.09 1.47 -11.30
CA VAL A 24 11.73 1.90 -11.64
C VAL A 24 11.19 0.93 -12.69
N ASP A 25 9.91 0.56 -12.56
CA ASP A 25 9.20 -0.41 -13.40
C ASP A 25 9.48 -1.90 -13.21
N THR A 26 10.38 -2.30 -12.32
CA THR A 26 10.67 -3.74 -12.04
C THR A 26 9.40 -4.58 -11.80
N TYR A 27 8.42 -4.03 -11.08
CA TYR A 27 7.15 -4.68 -10.72
C TYR A 27 5.93 -4.00 -11.35
N ARG A 28 6.11 -3.19 -12.40
CA ARG A 28 5.00 -2.49 -13.08
C ARG A 28 3.89 -3.45 -13.50
N GLU A 29 4.26 -4.56 -14.13
CA GLU A 29 3.31 -5.57 -14.62
C GLU A 29 2.55 -6.25 -13.48
N ALA A 30 3.24 -6.54 -12.37
CA ALA A 30 2.66 -7.19 -11.21
C ALA A 30 1.58 -6.32 -10.52
N TRP A 31 1.73 -4.99 -10.60
CA TRP A 31 0.74 -4.03 -10.10
C TRP A 31 -0.39 -3.70 -11.09
N ARG A 32 -0.30 -4.15 -12.34
CA ARG A 32 -1.28 -3.84 -13.40
C ARG A 32 -2.70 -4.30 -13.05
N SER A 33 -2.82 -5.43 -12.35
CA SER A 33 -4.10 -5.99 -11.91
C SER A 33 -4.75 -5.23 -10.73
N TYR A 34 -4.05 -4.24 -10.16
CA TYR A 34 -4.50 -3.49 -8.98
C TYR A 34 -4.53 -1.97 -9.27
N PRO A 35 -5.26 -1.49 -10.30
CA PRO A 35 -5.23 -0.09 -10.71
C PRO A 35 -5.73 0.86 -9.61
N VAL A 36 -6.59 0.41 -8.69
CA VAL A 36 -7.01 1.18 -7.52
C VAL A 36 -5.82 1.44 -6.59
N LEU A 37 -5.02 0.42 -6.29
CA LEU A 37 -3.84 0.55 -5.41
C LEU A 37 -2.79 1.46 -6.04
N VAL A 38 -2.57 1.35 -7.35
CA VAL A 38 -1.68 2.27 -8.08
C VAL A 38 -2.11 3.73 -7.90
N ARG A 39 -3.42 4.02 -7.92
CA ARG A 39 -3.94 5.38 -7.67
C ARG A 39 -3.84 5.83 -6.23
N GLN A 40 -3.88 4.92 -5.26
CA GLN A 40 -3.75 5.26 -3.84
C GLN A 40 -2.31 5.51 -3.41
N TYR A 41 -1.34 4.93 -4.12
CA TYR A 41 0.06 5.07 -3.75
C TYR A 41 0.62 6.46 -4.07
N ARG A 42 1.37 7.03 -3.13
CA ARG A 42 2.08 8.30 -3.28
C ARG A 42 3.55 8.12 -2.85
N PRO A 43 4.53 8.28 -3.77
CA PRO A 43 5.95 8.16 -3.42
C PRO A 43 6.40 9.15 -2.33
N GLU A 44 5.78 10.33 -2.26
CA GLU A 44 6.09 11.35 -1.25
C GLU A 44 5.85 10.88 0.20
N TYR A 45 4.94 9.93 0.42
CA TYR A 45 4.71 9.32 1.74
C TYR A 45 5.56 8.08 1.99
N ASN A 46 6.37 7.66 1.01
CA ASN A 46 7.10 6.40 1.00
C ASN A 46 8.59 6.63 0.62
N GLU A 47 9.18 7.69 1.18
CA GLU A 47 10.61 8.02 1.01
C GLU A 47 11.05 8.19 -0.46
N GLY A 48 10.13 8.58 -1.35
CA GLY A 48 10.38 8.74 -2.78
C GLY A 48 10.48 7.44 -3.58
N ILE A 49 10.33 6.28 -2.94
CA ILE A 49 10.32 4.98 -3.60
C ILE A 49 8.98 4.85 -4.35
N VAL A 50 9.02 4.44 -5.62
CA VAL A 50 7.78 4.26 -6.39
C VAL A 50 7.25 2.83 -6.26
N LEU A 51 5.93 2.64 -6.36
CA LEU A 51 5.27 1.35 -6.16
C LEU A 51 5.83 0.24 -7.08
N SER A 52 6.23 0.60 -8.30
CA SER A 52 6.82 -0.33 -9.27
C SER A 52 8.19 -0.87 -8.86
N GLN A 53 8.82 -0.33 -7.82
CA GLN A 53 10.05 -0.86 -7.22
C GLN A 53 9.77 -1.82 -6.06
N ILE A 54 8.50 -2.00 -5.69
CA ILE A 54 8.08 -2.79 -4.54
C ILE A 54 7.38 -4.06 -5.03
N PRO A 55 7.87 -5.25 -4.69
CA PRO A 55 7.18 -6.49 -5.01
C PRO A 55 5.79 -6.52 -4.35
N PRO A 56 4.75 -7.04 -5.02
CA PRO A 56 3.45 -7.25 -4.37
C PRO A 56 3.57 -8.12 -3.10
N ALA A 57 4.38 -9.17 -3.10
CA ALA A 57 4.56 -10.02 -1.92
C ALA A 57 5.53 -9.42 -0.86
N ALA A 58 5.90 -8.14 -0.95
CA ALA A 58 6.83 -7.56 0.01
C ALA A 58 6.18 -7.37 1.38
N ASP A 59 6.88 -7.88 2.40
CA ASP A 59 6.54 -7.71 3.82
C ASP A 59 7.07 -6.34 4.30
N VAL A 60 6.43 -5.26 3.83
CA VAL A 60 6.83 -3.87 4.05
C VAL A 60 5.60 -3.01 4.33
N TYR A 61 5.70 -2.12 5.32
CA TYR A 61 4.67 -1.13 5.59
C TYR A 61 4.78 0.04 4.61
N LEU A 62 3.66 0.34 3.95
CA LEU A 62 3.52 1.44 3.00
C LEU A 62 2.40 2.39 3.44
N CYS A 63 2.58 3.66 3.12
CA CYS A 63 1.56 4.68 3.30
C CYS A 63 0.69 4.77 2.02
N TRP A 64 -0.62 4.65 2.19
CA TRP A 64 -1.62 4.71 1.13
C TRP A 64 -2.56 5.89 1.35
N LEU A 65 -3.00 6.52 0.27
CA LEU A 65 -3.96 7.61 0.27
C LEU A 65 -5.28 7.12 -0.35
N CYS A 66 -6.35 7.03 0.42
CA CYS A 66 -7.65 6.64 -0.13
C CYS A 66 -8.28 7.78 -0.97
N ASP A 67 -9.32 7.46 -1.75
CA ASP A 67 -10.03 8.46 -2.58
C ASP A 67 -10.73 9.56 -1.75
N ALA A 68 -10.93 9.35 -0.44
CA ALA A 68 -11.46 10.35 0.49
C ALA A 68 -10.37 11.23 1.11
N GLY A 69 -9.09 10.98 0.83
CA GLY A 69 -7.96 11.77 1.33
C GLY A 69 -7.32 11.28 2.64
N HIS A 70 -7.76 10.14 3.20
CA HIS A 70 -7.15 9.58 4.40
C HIS A 70 -5.83 8.87 4.07
N VAL A 71 -4.80 9.14 4.88
CA VAL A 71 -3.51 8.44 4.81
C VAL A 71 -3.51 7.32 5.85
N PHE A 72 -3.19 6.10 5.43
CA PHE A 72 -3.15 4.94 6.31
C PHE A 72 -2.01 4.00 5.94
N VAL A 73 -1.57 3.20 6.92
CA VAL A 73 -0.45 2.27 6.77
C VAL A 73 -0.98 0.86 6.58
N ALA A 74 -0.48 0.17 5.56
CA ALA A 74 -0.77 -1.24 5.31
C ALA A 74 0.32 -1.86 4.44
N THR A 75 0.51 -3.17 4.55
CA THR A 75 1.35 -3.93 3.64
C THR A 75 0.72 -4.07 2.26
N PRO A 76 1.53 -4.29 1.21
CA PRO A 76 1.05 -4.71 -0.10
C PRO A 76 0.03 -5.84 -0.08
N ASP A 77 0.23 -6.83 0.80
CA ASP A 77 -0.62 -8.01 0.86
C ASP A 77 -1.98 -7.69 1.49
N GLU A 78 -1.98 -7.02 2.65
CA GLU A 78 -3.19 -6.53 3.31
C GLU A 78 -4.04 -5.67 2.37
N GLN A 79 -3.41 -4.80 1.59
CA GLN A 79 -4.13 -3.91 0.66
C GLN A 79 -4.72 -4.61 -0.55
N ARG A 80 -4.14 -5.74 -0.97
CA ARG A 80 -4.73 -6.59 -2.01
C ARG A 80 -5.85 -7.47 -1.48
N MET A 81 -5.79 -7.87 -0.22
CA MET A 81 -6.79 -8.73 0.42
C MET A 81 -8.06 -7.92 0.74
N ARG A 82 -9.12 -8.12 -0.05
CA ARG A 82 -10.41 -7.43 0.15
C ARG A 82 -11.35 -8.26 1.04
N PRO A 83 -11.89 -7.74 2.16
CA PRO A 83 -13.09 -8.32 2.75
C PRO A 83 -14.30 -8.06 1.83
N GLY A 84 -15.00 -9.12 1.44
CA GLY A 84 -16.04 -9.05 0.41
C GLY A 84 -17.23 -8.13 0.73
N ARG A 85 -17.91 -7.70 -0.34
CA ARG A 85 -19.25 -7.08 -0.41
C ARG A 85 -19.52 -5.73 0.30
N GLU A 86 -18.52 -4.97 0.74
CA GLU A 86 -18.76 -3.57 1.13
C GLU A 86 -18.75 -2.59 -0.07
N ARG A 87 -19.77 -1.73 -0.10
CA ARG A 87 -20.20 -0.89 -1.23
C ARG A 87 -19.33 0.34 -1.51
N ARG A 88 -18.12 0.44 -0.97
CA ARG A 88 -17.23 1.59 -1.20
C ARG A 88 -15.92 1.19 -1.88
N LEU A 89 -15.46 2.08 -2.76
CA LEU A 89 -14.54 1.86 -3.87
C LEU A 89 -13.05 1.97 -3.52
N SER A 90 -12.70 2.21 -2.27
CA SER A 90 -11.30 2.41 -1.87
C SER A 90 -10.83 1.25 -1.01
N SER A 91 -9.81 0.54 -1.49
CA SER A 91 -9.02 -0.44 -0.75
C SER A 91 -8.75 -0.02 0.70
N TRP A 92 -8.86 -1.00 1.59
CA TRP A 92 -8.82 -1.03 3.06
C TRP A 92 -8.40 0.27 3.78
N CYS A 93 -9.25 1.31 3.79
CA CYS A 93 -9.03 2.50 4.61
C CYS A 93 -9.82 2.39 5.92
N PRO A 94 -9.16 2.37 7.10
CA PRO A 94 -9.82 2.24 8.40
C PRO A 94 -10.86 3.32 8.69
N ASP A 95 -10.54 4.59 8.41
CA ASP A 95 -11.47 5.71 8.62
C ASP A 95 -12.73 5.59 7.75
N CYS A 96 -12.55 5.19 6.49
CA CYS A 96 -13.68 4.97 5.58
C CYS A 96 -14.54 3.77 6.00
N ALA A 97 -13.92 2.73 6.55
CA ALA A 97 -14.62 1.55 7.06
C ALA A 97 -15.46 1.91 8.30
N GLU A 98 -14.88 2.64 9.25
CA GLU A 98 -15.60 3.14 10.43
C GLU A 98 -16.79 4.03 10.02
N ALA A 99 -16.58 4.95 9.08
CA ALA A 99 -17.64 5.83 8.58
C ALA A 99 -18.76 5.08 7.82
N ALA A 100 -18.47 3.88 7.30
CA ALA A 100 -19.43 3.04 6.58
C ALA A 100 -20.20 2.08 7.49
N ALA A 101 -19.73 1.84 8.73
CA ALA A 101 -20.39 0.96 9.67
C ALA A 101 -21.84 1.45 9.92
N PRO A 102 -22.84 0.56 9.89
CA PRO A 102 -24.22 0.95 10.17
C PRO A 102 -24.26 1.52 11.59
N ARG A 103 -24.67 2.78 11.71
CA ARG A 103 -24.93 3.36 13.03
C ARG A 103 -26.06 2.55 13.64
N GLY A 104 -25.76 1.85 14.73
CA GLY A 104 -26.78 1.16 15.52
C GLY A 104 -27.89 2.13 15.91
N PRO A 105 -29.12 1.64 16.17
CA PRO A 105 -30.20 2.51 16.61
C PRO A 105 -29.74 3.28 17.84
N ARG A 106 -29.83 4.63 17.78
CA ARG A 106 -29.67 5.47 18.97
C ARG A 106 -30.74 5.04 19.97
N ALA A 107 -30.32 4.68 21.18
CA ALA A 107 -31.20 4.49 22.33
C ALA A 107 -31.76 5.83 22.83
#